data_AF-A0A4C1T973-F1
#
_entry.id   AF-A0A4C1T973-F1
#
_cell.length_a   1.000
_cell.length_b   1.000
_cell.length_c   1.000
_cell.angle_alpha   90.00
_cell.angle_beta   90.00
_cell.angle_gamma   90.00
#
_symmetry.space_group_name_H-M   'P 1'
#
loop_
_entity.id
_entity.type
_entity.pdbx_description
1 polymer ?
#
loop_
_entity_poly.entity_id
_entity_poly.type
_entity_poly.pdbx_seq_one_letter_code
_entity_poly.pdbx_strand_id
1 'polypeptide(L)'
;MARTLLHIGKRIQAQQSIALRMIVGAGRYVLNDVIPRDLCIETVEEFIQRIARRMFDIADQGPNEFLRNIAPTHERSPSGRPLPREITKTPPKLSYFIIHLALA
;
A
#
# COMPACT_ATOMS: atom_id res chain seq x y z
N MET A 1 -9.56 12.40 7.52
CA MET A 1 -9.43 10.99 7.10
C MET A 1 -7.99 10.46 7.14
N ALA A 2 -6.98 11.18 6.65
CA ALA A 2 -5.58 10.69 6.72
C ALA A 2 -5.06 10.42 8.15
N ARG A 3 -5.44 11.25 9.13
CA ARG A 3 -5.04 11.09 10.54
C ARG A 3 -5.58 9.81 11.20
N THR A 4 -6.81 9.41 10.87
CA THR A 4 -7.44 8.20 11.43
C THR A 4 -6.81 6.93 10.86
N LEU A 5 -6.45 6.91 9.58
CA LEU A 5 -5.76 5.78 8.95
C LEU A 5 -4.34 5.58 9.52
N LEU A 6 -3.59 6.66 9.74
CA LEU A 6 -2.29 6.60 10.41
C LEU A 6 -2.38 6.04 11.83
N HIS A 7 -3.45 6.39 12.56
CA HIS A 7 -3.68 5.90 13.91
C HIS A 7 -4.03 4.41 13.95
N ILE A 8 -4.83 3.94 12.99
CA ILE A 8 -5.19 2.51 12.86
C ILE A 8 -3.96 1.66 12.53
N GLY A 9 -3.13 2.07 11.56
CA GLY A 9 -1.91 1.33 11.19
C GLY A 9 -0.95 1.15 12.38
N LYS A 10 -0.72 2.21 13.16
CA LYS A 10 0.10 2.14 14.38
C LYS A 10 -0.46 1.19 15.43
N ARG A 11 -1.79 1.16 15.60
CA ARG A 11 -2.45 0.23 16.54
C ARG A 11 -2.28 -1.23 16.10
N ILE A 12 -2.46 -1.52 14.81
CA ILE A 12 -2.28 -2.88 14.28
C ILE A 12 -0.82 -3.32 14.41
N GLN A 13 0.14 -2.44 14.13
CA GLN A 13 1.57 -2.74 14.32
C GLN A 13 1.93 -3.01 15.79
N ALA A 14 1.34 -2.26 16.73
CA ALA A 14 1.51 -2.51 18.15
C ALA A 14 0.93 -3.87 18.57
N GLN A 15 -0.25 -4.24 18.03
CA GLN A 15 -0.86 -5.55 18.27
C GLN A 15 0.00 -6.69 17.73
N GLN A 16 0.54 -6.56 16.50
CA GLN A 16 1.48 -7.54 15.95
C GLN A 16 2.70 -7.70 16.86
N SER A 17 3.29 -6.59 17.31
CA SER A 17 4.48 -6.61 18.18
C SER A 17 4.22 -7.31 19.51
N ILE A 18 3.05 -7.07 20.13
CA ILE A 18 2.65 -7.74 21.38
C ILE A 18 2.47 -9.25 21.16
N ALA A 19 1.75 -9.64 20.10
CA ALA A 19 1.50 -11.05 19.80
C ALA A 19 2.81 -11.81 19.53
N LEU A 20 3.71 -11.24 18.72
CA LEU A 20 5.00 -11.87 18.42
C LEU A 20 5.87 -12.01 19.68
N ARG A 21 5.89 -10.99 20.54
CA ARG A 21 6.58 -11.09 21.84
C ARG A 21 6.04 -12.20 22.72
N MET A 22 4.71 -12.34 22.78
CA MET A 22 4.07 -13.40 23.57
C MET A 22 4.41 -14.80 23.04
N ILE A 23 4.43 -14.98 21.72
CA ILE A 23 4.72 -16.28 21.08
C ILE A 23 6.17 -16.70 21.29
N VAL A 24 7.12 -15.76 21.12
CA VAL A 24 8.57 -16.05 21.26
C VAL A 24 9.01 -16.11 22.73
N GLY A 25 8.20 -15.56 23.65
CA GLY A 25 8.63 -15.35 25.03
C GLY A 25 9.70 -14.26 25.15
N ALA A 26 9.68 -13.26 24.27
CA ALA A 26 10.72 -12.24 24.19
C ALA A 26 10.63 -11.22 25.34
N GLY A 27 11.76 -11.01 26.02
CA GLY A 27 11.88 -10.02 27.10
C GLY A 27 11.69 -8.57 26.63
N ARG A 28 11.41 -7.66 27.57
CA ARG A 28 11.10 -6.24 27.29
C ARG A 28 12.20 -5.48 26.54
N TYR A 29 13.44 -5.96 26.61
CA TYR A 29 14.63 -5.33 26.03
C TYR A 29 14.90 -5.70 24.57
N VAL A 30 14.25 -6.75 24.03
CA VAL A 30 14.34 -7.08 22.60
C VAL A 30 13.64 -5.98 21.80
N LEU A 31 14.20 -5.51 20.69
CA LEU A 31 13.54 -4.49 19.87
C LEU A 31 12.37 -5.11 19.06
N ASN A 32 11.33 -4.31 18.80
CA ASN A 32 10.11 -4.79 18.12
C ASN A 32 10.34 -5.16 16.64
N ASP A 33 11.35 -4.58 16.00
CA ASP A 33 11.73 -4.85 14.61
C ASP A 33 12.65 -6.07 14.46
N VAL A 34 13.34 -6.47 15.53
CA VAL A 34 14.23 -7.64 15.55
C VAL A 34 13.43 -8.94 15.48
N ILE A 35 12.34 -9.05 16.25
CA ILE A 35 11.52 -10.28 16.31
C ILE A 35 10.98 -10.69 14.93
N PRO A 36 10.25 -9.83 14.19
CA PRO A 36 9.76 -10.20 12.86
C PRO A 36 10.92 -10.45 11.87
N ARG A 37 12.03 -9.72 11.98
CA ARG A 37 13.21 -9.93 11.14
C ARG A 37 13.83 -11.32 11.34
N ASP A 38 14.07 -11.72 12.59
CA ASP A 38 14.68 -13.00 12.94
C ASP A 38 13.77 -14.18 12.61
N LEU A 39 12.46 -13.98 12.73
CA LEU A 39 11.45 -14.99 12.37
C LEU A 39 11.10 -14.99 10.87
N CYS A 40 11.67 -14.10 10.07
CA CYS A 40 11.29 -13.88 8.67
C CYS A 40 9.77 -13.66 8.48
N ILE A 41 9.13 -12.99 9.45
CA ILE A 41 7.70 -12.66 9.42
C ILE A 41 7.51 -11.28 8.81
N GLU A 42 6.61 -11.19 7.84
CA GLU A 42 6.19 -9.96 7.21
C GLU A 42 5.60 -8.97 8.24
N THR A 43 6.07 -7.73 8.22
CA THR A 43 5.54 -6.64 9.05
C THR A 43 4.17 -6.17 8.53
N VAL A 44 3.37 -5.49 9.38
CA VAL A 44 2.09 -4.90 8.95
C VAL A 44 2.24 -4.02 7.70
N GLU A 45 3.32 -3.25 7.61
CA GLU A 45 3.57 -2.35 6.47
C GLU A 45 3.83 -3.13 5.19
N GLU A 46 4.70 -4.13 5.24
CA GLU A 46 4.99 -5.01 4.10
C GLU A 46 3.73 -5.77 3.66
N PHE A 47 2.94 -6.27 4.61
CA PHE A 47 1.66 -6.95 4.34
C PHE A 47 0.68 -6.05 3.58
N ILE A 48 0.49 -4.81 4.07
CA ILE A 48 -0.38 -3.83 3.41
C ILE A 48 0.15 -3.52 2.01
N GLN A 49 1.47 -3.33 1.87
CA GLN A 49 2.08 -3.05 0.59
C GLN A 49 1.90 -4.21 -0.40
N ARG A 50 2.09 -5.46 0.03
CA ARG A 50 1.92 -6.65 -0.79
C ARG A 50 0.46 -6.82 -1.25
N ILE A 51 -0.51 -6.65 -0.35
CA ILE A 51 -1.94 -6.72 -0.70
C ILE A 51 -2.33 -5.58 -1.63
N ALA A 52 -1.86 -4.36 -1.39
CA ALA A 52 -2.13 -3.21 -2.25
C ALA A 52 -1.55 -3.42 -3.66
N ARG A 53 -0.28 -3.85 -3.78
CA ARG A 53 0.34 -4.19 -5.07
C ARG A 53 -0.46 -5.26 -5.82
N ARG A 54 -0.78 -6.36 -5.12
CA ARG A 54 -1.58 -7.45 -5.71
C ARG A 54 -2.94 -6.98 -6.21
N MET A 55 -3.60 -6.07 -5.50
CA MET A 55 -4.88 -5.50 -5.94
C MET A 55 -4.74 -4.74 -7.26
N PHE A 56 -3.67 -3.96 -7.43
CA PHE A 56 -3.39 -3.26 -8.67
C PHE A 56 -2.98 -4.21 -9.80
N ASP A 57 -2.15 -5.21 -9.52
CA ASP A 57 -1.77 -6.23 -10.51
C ASP A 57 -3.01 -6.96 -11.07
N ILE A 58 -3.99 -7.25 -10.21
CA ILE A 58 -5.27 -7.84 -10.61
C ILE A 58 -6.07 -6.87 -11.50
N ALA A 59 -6.12 -5.59 -11.14
CA ALA A 59 -6.80 -4.57 -11.94
C ALA A 59 -6.17 -4.44 -13.34
N ASP A 60 -4.83 -4.47 -13.42
CA ASP A 60 -4.07 -4.37 -14.67
C ASP A 60 -4.27 -5.57 -15.59
N GLN A 61 -4.39 -6.77 -15.02
CA GLN A 61 -4.67 -8.01 -15.77
C GLN A 61 -6.15 -8.15 -16.16
N GLY A 62 -7.03 -7.29 -15.64
CA GLY A 62 -8.47 -7.37 -15.87
C GLY A 62 -8.88 -7.11 -17.33
N PRO A 63 -10.12 -7.50 -17.69
CA PRO A 63 -10.70 -7.22 -19.01
C PRO A 63 -11.03 -5.73 -19.19
N ASN A 64 -11.03 -4.95 -18.10
CA ASN A 64 -11.38 -3.54 -18.14
C ASN A 64 -10.14 -2.68 -18.36
N GLU A 65 -9.99 -2.18 -19.60
CA GLU A 65 -8.86 -1.32 -20.00
C GLU A 65 -8.77 -0.03 -19.19
N PHE A 66 -9.89 0.51 -18.70
CA PHE A 66 -9.92 1.75 -17.91
C PHE A 66 -9.29 1.59 -16.52
N LEU A 67 -9.20 0.37 -16.02
CA LEU A 67 -8.59 0.06 -14.72
C LEU A 67 -7.11 -0.30 -14.83
N ARG A 68 -6.53 -0.29 -16.04
CA ARG A 68 -5.11 -0.57 -16.26
C ARG A 68 -4.25 0.65 -15.95
N ASN A 69 -3.08 0.41 -15.36
CA ASN A 69 -2.07 1.40 -14.98
C ASN A 69 -2.61 2.47 -14.02
N ILE A 70 -3.65 2.15 -13.24
CA ILE A 70 -4.22 3.07 -12.25
C ILE A 70 -3.40 3.14 -10.96
N ALA A 71 -2.48 2.19 -10.76
CA ALA A 71 -1.60 2.18 -9.60
C ALA A 71 -0.86 3.52 -9.53
N PRO A 72 -0.99 4.30 -8.45
CA PRO A 72 -0.08 5.40 -8.24
C PRO A 72 1.30 4.78 -8.05
N THR A 73 2.30 5.21 -8.82
CA THR A 73 3.71 4.90 -8.59
C THR A 73 4.10 5.50 -7.23
N HIS A 74 3.72 4.81 -6.15
CA HIS A 74 3.85 5.31 -4.78
C HIS A 74 5.22 4.93 -4.23
N GLU A 75 6.28 5.20 -4.98
CA GLU A 75 7.55 5.45 -4.32
C GLU A 75 7.40 6.77 -3.59
N ARG A 76 7.29 6.68 -2.27
CA ARG A 76 7.36 7.86 -1.42
C ARG A 76 8.69 8.54 -1.74
N SER A 77 8.64 9.82 -2.10
CA SER A 77 9.86 10.59 -2.35
C SER A 77 10.85 10.33 -1.19
N PRO A 78 12.14 10.10 -1.45
CA PRO A 78 13.15 9.94 -0.38
C PRO A 78 13.13 11.09 0.64
N SER A 79 12.64 12.26 0.22
CA SER A 79 12.43 13.45 1.05
C SER A 79 11.24 13.39 2.02
N GLY A 80 10.42 12.34 1.97
CA GLY A 80 9.20 12.16 2.77
C GLY A 80 8.03 13.09 2.40
N ARG A 81 8.23 14.02 1.46
CA ARG A 81 7.19 14.93 0.98
C ARG A 81 6.21 14.19 0.06
N PRO A 82 4.89 14.51 0.11
CA PRO A 82 3.95 14.00 -0.86
C PRO A 82 4.41 14.41 -2.27
N LEU A 83 4.49 13.47 -3.20
CA LEU A 83 4.69 13.80 -4.60
C LEU A 83 3.54 14.73 -5.03
N PRO A 84 3.82 15.86 -5.70
CA PRO A 84 2.79 16.68 -6.33
C PRO A 84 1.84 15.78 -7.12
N ARG A 85 0.52 16.05 -7.08
CA ARG A 85 -0.50 15.36 -7.91
C ARG A 85 -0.18 15.41 -9.41
N GLU A 86 0.74 16.28 -9.79
CA GLU A 86 1.27 16.45 -11.13
C GLU A 86 2.35 15.42 -11.51
N ILE A 87 2.82 14.53 -10.62
CA ILE A 87 3.81 13.48 -10.96
C ILE A 87 3.15 12.16 -11.37
N THR A 88 1.85 11.99 -11.12
CA THR A 88 1.01 11.02 -11.85
C THR A 88 0.73 11.53 -13.26
N LYS A 89 1.78 11.77 -14.08
CA LYS A 89 1.62 12.07 -15.52
C LYS A 89 1.63 10.78 -16.31
N THR A 90 0.53 10.06 -16.28
CA THR A 90 -0.12 9.59 -17.50
C THR A 90 -1.56 9.30 -17.11
N PRO A 91 -2.56 10.05 -17.63
CA PRO A 91 -3.93 9.57 -17.53
C PRO A 91 -4.00 8.20 -18.25
N PRO A 92 -4.77 7.22 -17.75
CA PRO A 92 -5.06 6.04 -18.55
C PRO A 92 -5.62 6.55 -19.88
N LYS A 93 -5.10 6.04 -21.01
CA LYS A 93 -5.62 6.38 -22.33
C LYS A 93 -7.07 5.93 -22.34
N LEU A 94 -8.00 6.85 -22.06
CA LEU A 94 -9.42 6.64 -22.27
C LEU A 94 -9.57 6.44 -23.77
N SER A 95 -9.65 5.18 -24.17
CA SER A 95 -9.98 4.76 -25.53
C SER A 95 -11.22 5.55 -25.99
N TYR A 96 -11.20 5.97 -27.24
CA TYR A 96 -12.05 6.95 -27.95
C TYR A 96 -13.58 6.76 -27.86
N PHE A 97 -14.06 5.82 -27.06
CA PHE A 97 -15.47 5.43 -26.98
C PHE A 97 -16.37 6.45 -26.26
N ILE A 98 -15.85 7.20 -25.29
CA ILE A 98 -16.67 8.17 -24.51
C ILE A 98 -16.96 9.44 -25.30
N ILE A 99 -16.08 9.85 -26.22
CA ILE A 99 -16.26 11.09 -27.01
C ILE A 99 -17.42 10.94 -28.01
N HIS A 100 -17.68 9.73 -28.52
CA HIS A 100 -18.76 9.51 -29.50
C HIS A 100 -20.17 9.46 -28.91
N LEU A 101 -20.33 9.17 -27.61
CA LEU A 101 -21.66 9.11 -26.98
C LEU A 101 -22.19 10.50 -26.56
N ALA A 102 -21.31 11.50 -26.42
CA ALA A 102 -21.69 12.86 -26.03
C ALA A 102 -22.01 13.81 -27.21
N LEU A 103 -21.99 13.29 -28.45
CA LEU A 103 -22.22 14.04 -29.69
C LEU A 103 -23.34 13.44 -30.55
N ALA A 104 -24.19 12.60 -29.97
CA ALA A 104 -25.41 12.08 -30.59
C ALA A 104 -26.66 12.65 -29.91
#